data_AF-A0A965GGW2-F1
#
_entry.id   AF-A0A965GGW2-F1
#
_cell.length_a   1.000
_cell.length_b   1.000
_cell.length_c   1.000
_cell.angle_alpha   90.00
_cell.angle_beta   90.00
_cell.angle_gamma   90.00
#
_symmetry.space_group_name_H-M   'P 1'
#
loop_
_entity.id
_entity.type
_entity.pdbx_description
1 polymer ?
#
loop_
_entity_poly.entity_id
_entity_poly.type
_entity_poly.pdbx_seq_one_letter_code
_entity_poly.pdbx_strand_id
1 'polypeptide(L)'
;TGSIASADQIRDISKAVHSQAGLTIAVCDLLACILLTPPATLGLDIAVGSAQRFGVPMGGGGPHAAFLATSESHARALPGRLVGVSTDTAGRPALRLALQTREQHIRREKATSNICTAQALLANIASFYAVWHGRDGLERIAERVHRLTSICVAGLRKSNIEVTNSTWFDTIVVRVKSSYEIHQRALSHNILLRNIDDTSVGISFDETSNLDLIKMLFTVFEIDENVVELDQSCVLGITQSMRRSDDFLTQSTFSKYRTEHEMLRYLRRLADKDLALDRTMIPLGSCTMKLNATTEMIPITWPEFANIHPFAPAADIAGYTQLVNELSAMLIEITGYDAISLQPNAGSQGELAGLLAIRAYHRSRNDTQRVICLIPSSAHGTNAASAVMAGMTVVVVACDDKGNVDLIDLQTKCELASNKLAALMITYPSTHGVFEQKVTDICELVHSFGG
;
A
#
# COMPACT_ATOMS: atom_id res chain seq x y z
N THR A 1 9.20 17.78 -0.46
CA THR A 1 9.25 19.17 0.04
C THR A 1 8.00 19.54 0.83
N GLY A 2 6.81 19.02 0.53
CA GLY A 2 5.57 19.40 1.26
C GLY A 2 4.86 20.62 0.65
N SER A 3 5.47 21.24 -0.37
CA SER A 3 4.88 22.35 -1.12
C SER A 3 3.67 21.89 -1.92
N ILE A 4 2.62 22.71 -1.92
CA ILE A 4 1.41 22.49 -2.71
C ILE A 4 1.53 23.35 -3.98
N ALA A 5 1.54 22.70 -5.14
CA ALA A 5 1.54 23.39 -6.44
C ALA A 5 0.22 24.14 -6.66
N SER A 6 0.27 25.25 -7.42
CA SER A 6 -0.95 25.99 -7.74
C SER A 6 -1.87 25.17 -8.65
N ALA A 7 -3.17 25.43 -8.59
CA ALA A 7 -4.15 24.76 -9.43
C ALA A 7 -3.86 24.94 -10.93
N ASP A 8 -3.39 26.13 -11.33
CA ASP A 8 -3.05 26.41 -12.72
C ASP A 8 -1.82 25.64 -13.19
N GLN A 9 -0.78 25.54 -12.35
CA GLN A 9 0.40 24.71 -12.64
C GLN A 9 0.01 23.24 -12.85
N ILE A 10 -0.87 22.70 -12.00
CA ILE A 10 -1.32 21.30 -12.12
C ILE A 10 -2.15 21.11 -13.40
N ARG A 11 -3.07 22.03 -13.70
CA ARG A 11 -3.89 21.99 -14.92
C ARG A 11 -3.03 22.07 -16.18
N ASP A 12 -1.99 22.91 -16.18
CA ASP A 12 -1.11 23.06 -17.34
C ASP A 12 -0.26 21.82 -17.58
N ILE A 13 0.23 21.17 -16.51
CA ILE A 13 0.87 19.84 -16.61
C ILE A 13 -0.11 18.82 -17.21
N SER A 14 -1.35 18.79 -16.71
CA SER A 14 -2.37 17.88 -17.22
C SER A 14 -2.66 18.08 -18.70
N LYS A 15 -2.89 19.34 -19.13
CA LYS A 15 -3.12 19.67 -20.55
C LYS A 15 -1.92 19.28 -21.42
N ALA A 16 -0.69 19.53 -20.95
CA ALA A 16 0.50 19.17 -21.69
C ALA A 16 0.61 17.65 -21.90
N VAL A 17 0.35 16.85 -20.86
CA VAL A 17 0.34 15.39 -20.95
C VAL A 17 -0.78 14.88 -21.85
N HIS A 18 -2.00 15.41 -21.72
CA HIS A 18 -3.14 15.04 -22.55
C HIS A 18 -2.92 15.40 -24.04
N SER A 19 -2.21 16.48 -24.34
CA SER A 19 -1.85 16.84 -25.73
C SER A 19 -0.99 15.79 -26.45
N GLN A 20 -0.36 14.90 -25.67
CA GLN A 20 0.46 13.78 -26.15
C GLN A 20 -0.24 12.42 -25.92
N ALA A 21 -1.55 12.41 -25.68
CA ALA A 21 -2.34 11.22 -25.33
C ALA A 21 -1.81 10.44 -24.11
N GLY A 22 -1.08 11.10 -23.22
CA GLY A 22 -0.65 10.54 -21.93
C GLY A 22 -1.75 10.61 -20.88
N LEU A 23 -1.55 9.87 -19.79
CA LEU A 23 -2.38 9.94 -18.57
C LEU A 23 -1.58 10.55 -17.42
N THR A 24 -2.27 11.24 -16.54
CA THR A 24 -1.72 11.85 -15.34
C THR A 24 -2.15 11.12 -14.08
N ILE A 25 -1.22 11.00 -13.14
CA ILE A 25 -1.43 10.30 -11.87
C ILE A 25 -1.10 11.24 -10.71
N ALA A 26 -2.06 11.45 -9.82
CA ALA A 26 -1.86 12.10 -8.54
C ALA A 26 -1.52 11.06 -7.47
N VAL A 27 -0.37 11.21 -6.81
CA VAL A 27 -0.10 10.51 -5.54
C VAL A 27 -0.47 11.48 -4.42
N CYS A 28 -1.59 11.24 -3.75
CA CYS A 28 -2.17 12.19 -2.80
C CYS A 28 -2.48 11.56 -1.43
N ASP A 29 -2.66 12.45 -0.45
CA ASP A 29 -3.01 12.11 0.93
C ASP A 29 -4.50 12.40 1.17
N LEU A 30 -5.24 11.42 1.69
CA LEU A 30 -6.69 11.57 1.88
C LEU A 30 -7.05 12.69 2.87
N LEU A 31 -6.25 12.93 3.91
CA LEU A 31 -6.48 13.98 4.89
C LEU A 31 -6.20 15.36 4.26
N ALA A 32 -5.15 15.48 3.46
CA ALA A 32 -4.89 16.71 2.69
C ALA A 32 -6.03 17.00 1.70
N CYS A 33 -6.55 15.96 1.03
CA CYS A 33 -7.69 16.06 0.10
C CYS A 33 -9.02 16.44 0.77
N ILE A 34 -9.10 16.48 2.10
CA ILE A 34 -10.24 17.08 2.81
C ILE A 34 -10.26 18.59 2.58
N LEU A 35 -9.09 19.25 2.60
CA LEU A 35 -8.97 20.70 2.48
C LEU A 35 -8.61 21.18 1.08
N LEU A 36 -7.93 20.37 0.28
CA LEU A 36 -7.43 20.76 -1.05
C LEU A 36 -8.41 20.43 -2.17
N THR A 37 -8.40 21.25 -3.23
CA THR A 37 -9.10 20.94 -4.48
C THR A 37 -8.71 19.52 -4.95
N PRO A 38 -9.69 18.61 -5.16
CA PRO A 38 -9.37 17.21 -5.43
C PRO A 38 -8.73 17.03 -6.82
N PRO A 39 -7.90 15.98 -7.01
CA PRO A 39 -7.15 15.73 -8.25
C PRO A 39 -7.98 15.82 -9.54
N ALA A 40 -9.20 15.24 -9.54
CA ALA A 40 -10.06 15.22 -10.72
C ALA A 40 -10.48 16.63 -11.19
N THR A 41 -10.75 17.55 -10.26
CA THR A 41 -11.09 18.95 -10.58
C THR A 41 -9.90 19.72 -11.16
N LEU A 42 -8.68 19.22 -10.96
CA LEU A 42 -7.46 19.77 -11.53
C LEU A 42 -7.08 19.13 -12.89
N GLY A 43 -7.92 18.22 -13.39
CA GLY A 43 -7.73 17.54 -14.68
C GLY A 43 -6.99 16.20 -14.59
N LEU A 44 -6.63 15.75 -13.39
CA LEU A 44 -5.84 14.52 -13.23
C LEU A 44 -6.70 13.26 -13.43
N ASP A 45 -6.16 12.25 -14.11
CA ASP A 45 -6.93 11.08 -14.56
C ASP A 45 -7.06 9.99 -13.48
N ILE A 46 -5.99 9.77 -12.72
CA ILE A 46 -5.87 8.72 -11.71
C ILE A 46 -5.40 9.34 -10.40
N ALA A 47 -6.00 8.95 -9.28
CA ALA A 47 -5.54 9.31 -7.94
C ALA A 47 -5.19 8.05 -7.15
N VAL A 48 -4.01 8.00 -6.54
CA VAL A 48 -3.52 6.90 -5.70
C VAL A 48 -2.93 7.44 -4.41
N GLY A 49 -2.84 6.59 -3.39
CA GLY A 49 -2.18 6.93 -2.15
C GLY A 49 -2.46 5.91 -1.05
N SER A 50 -2.06 6.24 0.17
CA SER A 50 -2.35 5.42 1.36
C SER A 50 -3.57 5.96 2.09
N ALA A 51 -4.43 5.05 2.58
CA ALA A 51 -5.50 5.37 3.50
C ALA A 51 -5.09 5.16 4.97
N GLN A 52 -3.81 4.93 5.27
CA GLN A 52 -3.31 4.60 6.61
C GLN A 52 -3.76 5.59 7.68
N ARG A 53 -3.58 6.89 7.45
CA ARG A 53 -3.88 7.91 8.46
C ARG A 53 -5.37 8.09 8.75
N PHE A 54 -6.24 7.32 8.08
CA PHE A 54 -7.65 7.18 8.47
C PHE A 54 -7.78 6.03 9.48
N GLY A 55 -7.19 6.21 10.66
CA GLY A 55 -7.40 5.33 11.81
C GLY A 55 -6.70 3.97 11.77
N VAL A 56 -5.70 3.78 10.92
CA VAL A 56 -4.88 2.54 10.90
C VAL A 56 -3.52 2.81 11.54
N PRO A 57 -2.97 1.95 12.41
CA PRO A 57 -1.64 2.15 12.99
C PRO A 57 -0.50 2.18 11.95
N MET A 58 0.68 2.71 12.31
CA MET A 58 1.85 2.75 11.42
C MET A 58 2.43 1.35 11.13
N GLY A 59 2.42 0.46 12.12
CA GLY A 59 2.72 -0.97 12.00
C GLY A 59 4.13 -1.30 11.51
N GLY A 60 5.11 -0.39 11.65
CA GLY A 60 6.44 -0.58 11.07
C GLY A 60 6.42 -0.65 9.54
N GLY A 61 5.35 -0.17 8.89
CA GLY A 61 5.20 -0.17 7.42
C GLY A 61 3.91 -0.81 6.89
N GLY A 62 3.14 -1.47 7.74
CA GLY A 62 1.85 -2.02 7.32
C GLY A 62 1.21 -2.96 8.35
N PRO A 63 0.09 -3.59 7.99
CA PRO A 63 -0.61 -3.46 6.70
C PRO A 63 -1.42 -2.16 6.58
N HIS A 64 -1.45 -1.57 5.39
CA HIS A 64 -2.29 -0.40 5.07
C HIS A 64 -3.01 -0.59 3.74
N ALA A 65 -4.26 -0.17 3.66
CA ALA A 65 -4.94 -0.10 2.37
C ALA A 65 -4.44 1.10 1.56
N ALA A 66 -3.94 0.83 0.36
CA ALA A 66 -3.80 1.85 -0.67
C ALA A 66 -5.17 2.11 -1.32
N PHE A 67 -5.43 3.35 -1.73
CA PHE A 67 -6.56 3.69 -2.58
C PHE A 67 -6.09 3.91 -4.02
N LEU A 68 -6.99 3.63 -4.96
CA LEU A 68 -6.84 3.96 -6.37
C LEU A 68 -8.22 4.35 -6.91
N ALA A 69 -8.31 5.55 -7.47
CA ALA A 69 -9.50 6.07 -8.13
C ALA A 69 -9.15 6.53 -9.55
N THR A 70 -10.10 6.40 -10.47
CA THR A 70 -9.98 6.82 -11.87
C THR A 70 -11.35 7.15 -12.42
N SER A 71 -11.40 7.81 -13.57
CA SER A 71 -12.64 8.01 -14.33
C SER A 71 -13.28 6.69 -14.80
N GLU A 72 -14.59 6.70 -15.03
CA GLU A 72 -15.36 5.52 -15.47
C GLU A 72 -14.84 4.93 -16.80
N SER A 73 -14.31 5.76 -17.70
CA SER A 73 -13.73 5.32 -18.97
C SER A 73 -12.56 4.35 -18.80
N HIS A 74 -11.87 4.40 -17.65
CA HIS A 74 -10.75 3.51 -17.33
C HIS A 74 -11.13 2.36 -16.38
N ALA A 75 -12.41 2.20 -16.01
CA ALA A 75 -12.85 1.18 -15.06
C ALA A 75 -12.49 -0.26 -15.50
N ARG A 76 -12.40 -0.52 -16.81
CA ARG A 76 -11.99 -1.83 -17.35
C ARG A 76 -10.50 -2.14 -17.18
N ALA A 77 -9.67 -1.13 -16.94
CA ALA A 77 -8.23 -1.26 -16.72
C ALA A 77 -7.86 -1.29 -15.22
N LEU A 78 -8.82 -1.09 -14.32
CA LEU A 78 -8.57 -1.08 -12.89
C LEU A 78 -7.95 -2.40 -12.40
N PRO A 79 -6.87 -2.36 -11.60
CA PRO A 79 -6.35 -3.53 -10.92
C PRO A 79 -7.24 -3.92 -9.73
N GLY A 80 -7.25 -5.21 -9.40
CA GLY A 80 -7.92 -5.73 -8.20
C GLY A 80 -9.45 -5.66 -8.21
N ARG A 81 -9.99 -5.85 -7.01
CA ARG A 81 -11.43 -6.04 -6.76
C ARG A 81 -12.18 -4.71 -6.76
N LEU A 82 -13.41 -4.73 -7.25
CA LEU A 82 -14.32 -3.59 -7.23
C LEU A 82 -15.70 -4.06 -6.77
N VAL A 83 -16.27 -3.41 -5.75
CA VAL A 83 -17.64 -3.68 -5.30
C VAL A 83 -18.62 -2.89 -6.15
N GLY A 84 -19.67 -3.55 -6.66
CA GLY A 84 -20.76 -2.93 -7.39
C GLY A 84 -22.12 -3.25 -6.78
N VAL A 85 -23.07 -2.35 -6.98
CA VAL A 85 -24.48 -2.57 -6.63
C VAL A 85 -25.16 -3.37 -7.74
N SER A 86 -25.94 -4.36 -7.36
CA SER A 86 -26.77 -5.22 -8.22
C SER A 86 -28.14 -5.41 -7.55
N THR A 87 -29.01 -6.20 -8.15
CA THR A 87 -30.27 -6.67 -7.56
C THR A 87 -30.22 -8.16 -7.25
N ASP A 88 -30.92 -8.58 -6.19
CA ASP A 88 -31.15 -10.00 -5.88
C ASP A 88 -32.39 -10.56 -6.60
N THR A 89 -32.71 -11.84 -6.36
CA THR A 89 -33.86 -12.52 -6.98
C THR A 89 -35.22 -11.94 -6.59
N ALA A 90 -35.30 -11.16 -5.50
CA ALA A 90 -36.50 -10.45 -5.05
C ALA A 90 -36.52 -8.97 -5.48
N GLY A 91 -35.57 -8.53 -6.31
CA GLY A 91 -35.46 -7.15 -6.79
C GLY A 91 -34.86 -6.16 -5.78
N ARG A 92 -34.31 -6.63 -4.66
CA ARG A 92 -33.72 -5.77 -3.62
C ARG A 92 -32.27 -5.42 -3.99
N PRO A 93 -31.77 -4.21 -3.66
CA PRO A 93 -30.37 -3.87 -3.84
C PRO A 93 -29.44 -4.80 -3.04
N ALA A 94 -28.39 -5.29 -3.69
CA ALA A 94 -27.37 -6.18 -3.13
C ALA A 94 -25.97 -5.78 -3.63
N LEU A 95 -24.93 -6.13 -2.87
CA LEU A 95 -23.54 -5.86 -3.24
C LEU A 95 -22.87 -7.13 -3.77
N ARG A 96 -22.02 -6.99 -4.78
CA ARG A 96 -21.15 -8.07 -5.28
C ARG A 96 -19.84 -7.53 -5.82
N LEU A 97 -18.85 -8.41 -6.01
CA LEU A 97 -17.69 -8.08 -6.82
C LEU A 97 -18.11 -7.92 -8.29
N ALA A 98 -17.72 -6.81 -8.91
CA ALA A 98 -18.08 -6.39 -10.25
C ALA A 98 -16.87 -6.39 -11.19
N LEU A 99 -17.14 -6.58 -12.49
CA LEU A 99 -16.12 -6.60 -13.54
C LEU A 99 -14.97 -7.60 -13.25
N GLN A 100 -15.29 -8.76 -12.69
CA GLN A 100 -14.30 -9.77 -12.24
C GLN A 100 -13.45 -10.34 -13.37
N THR A 101 -13.88 -10.20 -14.63
CA THR A 101 -13.10 -10.62 -15.80
C THR A 101 -11.77 -9.89 -15.95
N ARG A 102 -11.55 -8.78 -15.22
CA ARG A 102 -10.25 -8.10 -15.14
C ARG A 102 -9.21 -8.87 -14.32
N GLU A 103 -9.66 -9.69 -13.38
CA GLU A 103 -8.84 -10.27 -12.33
C GLU A 103 -8.14 -11.56 -12.79
N GLN A 104 -7.02 -11.87 -12.11
CA GLN A 104 -6.13 -12.98 -12.43
C GLN A 104 -6.83 -14.36 -12.50
N HIS A 105 -7.87 -14.60 -11.69
CA HIS A 105 -8.54 -15.90 -11.63
C HIS A 105 -9.38 -16.21 -12.88
N ILE A 106 -9.69 -15.20 -13.70
CA ILE A 106 -10.39 -15.37 -14.99
C ILE A 106 -9.42 -15.13 -16.15
N ARG A 107 -8.67 -14.02 -16.11
CA ARG A 107 -7.88 -13.57 -17.27
C ARG A 107 -6.40 -13.95 -17.27
N ARG A 108 -5.89 -14.54 -16.18
CA ARG A 108 -4.51 -15.06 -16.07
C ARG A 108 -3.48 -14.04 -16.59
N GLU A 109 -2.69 -14.37 -17.61
CA GLU A 109 -1.68 -13.50 -18.22
C GLU A 109 -2.22 -12.21 -18.85
N LYS A 110 -3.53 -12.13 -19.12
CA LYS A 110 -4.22 -10.95 -19.68
C LYS A 110 -4.94 -10.12 -18.61
N ALA A 111 -4.77 -10.46 -17.33
CA ALA A 111 -5.37 -9.72 -16.23
C ALA A 111 -4.77 -8.31 -16.12
N THR A 112 -5.50 -7.39 -15.49
CA THR A 112 -5.03 -6.00 -15.30
C THR A 112 -3.92 -5.90 -14.25
N SER A 113 -3.75 -6.91 -13.41
CA SER A 113 -2.70 -7.04 -12.40
C SER A 113 -2.66 -8.49 -11.88
N ASN A 114 -1.53 -8.89 -11.28
CA ASN A 114 -1.39 -10.14 -10.55
C ASN A 114 -2.03 -10.13 -9.15
N ILE A 115 -2.56 -8.99 -8.67
CA ILE A 115 -3.10 -8.89 -7.31
C ILE A 115 -4.26 -9.87 -7.07
N CYS A 116 -4.24 -10.56 -5.92
CA CYS A 116 -5.29 -11.48 -5.48
C CYS A 116 -5.76 -11.15 -4.05
N THR A 117 -4.88 -11.38 -3.07
CA THR A 117 -5.02 -10.84 -1.71
C THR A 117 -4.67 -9.36 -1.75
N ALA A 118 -5.54 -8.53 -1.20
CA ALA A 118 -5.35 -7.09 -1.04
C ALA A 118 -5.48 -6.74 0.46
N GLN A 119 -5.88 -5.51 0.78
CA GLN A 119 -5.91 -4.99 2.16
C GLN A 119 -7.35 -4.68 2.61
N ALA A 120 -8.25 -5.65 2.47
CA ALA A 120 -9.68 -5.46 2.67
C ALA A 120 -10.06 -5.04 4.10
N LEU A 121 -9.49 -5.69 5.12
CA LEU A 121 -9.75 -5.33 6.53
C LEU A 121 -9.32 -3.88 6.82
N LEU A 122 -8.17 -3.46 6.30
CA LEU A 122 -7.63 -2.11 6.53
C LEU A 122 -8.40 -1.06 5.74
N ALA A 123 -8.92 -1.41 4.56
CA ALA A 123 -9.84 -0.55 3.81
C ALA A 123 -11.16 -0.36 4.56
N ASN A 124 -11.66 -1.43 5.22
CA ASN A 124 -12.85 -1.33 6.07
C ASN A 124 -12.59 -0.43 7.29
N ILE A 125 -11.44 -0.56 7.96
CA ILE A 125 -11.07 0.33 9.09
C ILE A 125 -11.02 1.80 8.63
N ALA A 126 -10.36 2.09 7.51
CA ALA A 126 -10.31 3.45 6.96
C ALA A 126 -11.70 3.98 6.56
N SER A 127 -12.57 3.12 6.04
CA SER A 127 -13.96 3.47 5.75
C SER A 127 -14.75 3.76 7.04
N PHE A 128 -14.59 2.95 8.08
CA PHE A 128 -15.25 3.16 9.37
C PHE A 128 -14.73 4.40 10.08
N TYR A 129 -13.45 4.73 9.95
CA TYR A 129 -12.91 6.01 10.40
C TYR A 129 -13.62 7.19 9.70
N ALA A 130 -13.80 7.13 8.37
CA ALA A 130 -14.55 8.15 7.64
C ALA A 130 -16.04 8.19 8.02
N VAL A 131 -16.67 7.06 8.35
CA VAL A 131 -18.06 7.01 8.86
C VAL A 131 -18.15 7.63 10.26
N TRP A 132 -17.20 7.29 11.13
CA TRP A 132 -17.11 7.76 12.52
C TRP A 132 -16.81 9.26 12.60
N HIS A 133 -16.00 9.79 11.70
CA HIS A 133 -15.60 11.20 11.67
C HIS A 133 -16.39 12.06 10.69
N GLY A 134 -17.00 11.49 9.65
CA GLY A 134 -17.89 12.20 8.75
C GLY A 134 -17.18 13.38 8.09
N ARG A 135 -17.92 14.23 7.39
CA ARG A 135 -17.32 15.42 6.77
C ARG A 135 -16.73 16.37 7.82
N ASP A 136 -17.54 16.76 8.80
CA ASP A 136 -17.20 17.79 9.79
C ASP A 136 -16.03 17.40 10.70
N GLY A 137 -15.95 16.12 11.09
CA GLY A 137 -14.87 15.62 11.92
C GLY A 137 -13.57 15.50 11.15
N LEU A 138 -13.60 15.03 9.90
CA LEU A 138 -12.41 14.98 9.05
C LEU A 138 -11.90 16.38 8.71
N GLU A 139 -12.79 17.34 8.41
CA GLU A 139 -12.42 18.75 8.22
C GLU A 139 -11.76 19.31 9.49
N ARG A 140 -12.34 19.08 10.66
CA ARG A 140 -11.77 19.51 11.94
C ARG A 140 -10.37 18.93 12.18
N ILE A 141 -10.17 17.64 11.88
CA ILE A 141 -8.85 16.99 12.03
C ILE A 141 -7.86 17.61 11.05
N ALA A 142 -8.21 17.72 9.77
CA ALA A 142 -7.34 18.28 8.75
C ALA A 142 -6.97 19.75 9.03
N GLU A 143 -7.94 20.59 9.41
CA GLU A 143 -7.71 21.99 9.79
C GLU A 143 -6.81 22.09 11.02
N ARG A 144 -6.99 21.22 12.02
CA ARG A 144 -6.12 21.21 13.22
C ARG A 144 -4.67 20.88 12.86
N VAL A 145 -4.44 19.84 12.07
CA VAL A 145 -3.09 19.46 11.64
C VAL A 145 -2.44 20.58 10.82
N HIS A 146 -3.20 21.15 9.88
CA HIS A 146 -2.75 22.27 9.05
C HIS A 146 -2.42 23.53 9.88
N ARG A 147 -3.26 23.85 10.86
CA ARG A 147 -3.07 25.00 11.74
C ARG A 147 -1.85 24.82 12.65
N LEU A 148 -1.67 23.64 13.27
CA LEU A 148 -0.47 23.33 14.07
C LEU A 148 0.81 23.48 13.25
N THR A 149 0.80 22.98 12.02
CA THR A 149 1.93 23.16 11.09
C THR A 149 2.20 24.64 10.82
N SER A 150 1.14 25.44 10.60
CA SER A 150 1.24 26.88 10.36
C SER A 150 1.75 27.68 11.56
N ILE A 151 1.41 27.26 12.79
CA ILE A 151 1.96 27.85 14.03
C ILE A 151 3.47 27.58 14.13
N CYS A 152 3.89 26.34 13.84
CA CYS A 152 5.31 25.99 13.82
C CYS A 152 6.08 26.85 12.79
N VAL A 153 5.55 26.98 11.57
CA VAL A 153 6.13 27.85 10.53
C VAL A 153 6.23 29.31 10.99
N ALA A 154 5.21 29.84 11.67
CA ALA A 154 5.21 31.21 12.15
C ALA A 154 6.35 31.44 13.18
N GLY A 155 6.55 30.52 14.13
CA GLY A 155 7.64 30.61 15.11
C GLY A 155 9.03 30.49 14.47
N LEU A 156 9.20 29.54 13.56
CA LEU A 156 10.45 29.36 12.79
C LEU A 156 10.82 30.65 12.05
N ARG A 157 9.87 31.22 11.29
CA ARG A 157 10.09 32.45 10.52
C ARG A 157 10.35 33.66 11.40
N LYS A 158 9.62 33.82 12.51
CA LYS A 158 9.81 34.93 13.45
C LYS A 158 11.19 34.89 14.11
N SER A 159 11.74 33.68 14.29
CA SER A 159 13.11 33.44 14.76
C SER A 159 14.17 33.45 13.64
N ASN A 160 13.84 33.95 12.45
CA ASN A 160 14.73 34.00 11.28
C ASN A 160 15.28 32.64 10.80
N ILE A 161 14.55 31.55 11.09
CA ILE A 161 14.85 30.23 10.55
C ILE A 161 14.08 30.06 9.24
N GLU A 162 14.81 29.74 8.17
CA GLU A 162 14.25 29.64 6.83
C GLU A 162 13.39 28.38 6.68
N VAL A 163 12.11 28.58 6.35
CA VAL A 163 11.20 27.55 5.88
C VAL A 163 11.09 27.66 4.37
N THR A 164 11.61 26.65 3.65
CA THR A 164 11.72 26.65 2.18
C THR A 164 10.37 26.61 1.47
N ASN A 165 9.32 26.17 2.17
CA ASN A 165 7.96 26.08 1.66
C ASN A 165 7.28 27.45 1.64
N SER A 166 6.67 27.80 0.51
CA SER A 166 5.69 28.89 0.44
C SER A 166 4.28 28.43 0.85
N THR A 167 3.95 27.16 0.63
CA THR A 167 2.67 26.52 0.94
C THR A 167 2.88 25.15 1.56
N TRP A 168 1.93 24.68 2.37
CA TRP A 168 1.99 23.40 3.07
C TRP A 168 0.61 22.95 3.53
N PHE A 169 0.44 21.63 3.67
CA PHE A 169 -0.62 21.03 4.48
C PHE A 169 -0.07 20.70 5.87
N ASP A 170 0.66 19.60 6.00
CA ASP A 170 1.20 19.13 7.28
C ASP A 170 2.72 19.01 7.32
N THR A 171 3.38 19.23 6.18
CA THR A 171 4.79 18.92 5.98
C THR A 171 5.56 20.14 5.50
N ILE A 172 6.69 20.42 6.15
CA ILE A 172 7.59 21.53 5.85
C ILE A 172 9.05 21.07 5.83
N VAL A 173 9.89 21.85 5.16
CA VAL A 173 11.34 21.69 5.13
C VAL A 173 12.01 22.96 5.62
N VAL A 174 12.85 22.80 6.63
CA VAL A 174 13.54 23.87 7.36
C VAL A 174 15.02 23.82 7.01
N ARG A 175 15.59 24.97 6.61
CA ARG A 175 17.03 25.14 6.40
C ARG A 175 17.72 25.46 7.72
N VAL A 176 18.80 24.77 7.99
CA VAL A 176 19.58 24.86 9.23
C VAL A 176 21.07 24.82 8.93
N LYS A 177 21.89 25.27 9.88
CA LYS A 177 23.36 25.23 9.72
C LYS A 177 23.91 23.80 9.71
N SER A 178 23.34 22.95 10.56
CA SER A 178 23.72 21.54 10.71
C SER A 178 22.47 20.72 11.00
N SER A 179 22.06 19.88 10.04
CA SER A 179 20.93 18.96 10.27
C SER A 179 21.27 17.96 11.35
N TYR A 180 22.54 17.52 11.45
CA TYR A 180 23.01 16.60 12.48
C TYR A 180 22.73 17.11 13.90
N GLU A 181 23.08 18.36 14.22
CA GLU A 181 22.85 18.94 15.55
C GLU A 181 21.35 18.99 15.90
N ILE A 182 20.52 19.36 14.93
CA ILE A 182 19.06 19.40 15.12
C ILE A 182 18.50 18.01 15.39
N HIS A 183 18.96 16.98 14.66
CA HIS A 183 18.52 15.60 14.91
C HIS A 183 18.98 15.08 16.28
N GLN A 184 20.19 15.42 16.74
CA GLN A 184 20.65 15.06 18.09
C GLN A 184 19.78 15.71 19.18
N ARG A 185 19.46 17.00 19.04
CA ARG A 185 18.55 17.69 19.98
C ARG A 185 17.14 17.12 19.91
N ALA A 186 16.59 16.88 18.72
CA ALA A 186 15.28 16.27 18.55
C ALA A 186 15.21 14.89 19.23
N LEU A 187 16.24 14.06 19.05
CA LEU A 187 16.31 12.75 19.66
C LEU A 187 16.35 12.82 21.19
N SER A 188 17.03 13.81 21.78
CA SER A 188 17.01 14.02 23.24
C SER A 188 15.62 14.35 23.81
N HIS A 189 14.69 14.75 22.95
CA HIS A 189 13.27 14.96 23.25
C HIS A 189 12.36 13.82 22.75
N ASN A 190 12.91 12.69 22.30
CA ASN A 190 12.19 11.58 21.67
C ASN A 190 11.38 11.99 20.42
N ILE A 191 11.91 12.93 19.63
CA ILE A 191 11.32 13.37 18.37
C ILE A 191 12.17 12.87 17.20
N LEU A 192 11.53 12.17 16.28
CA LEU A 192 12.13 11.79 15.01
C LEU A 192 11.77 12.81 13.94
N LEU A 193 12.79 13.34 13.27
CA LEU A 193 12.65 14.25 12.13
C LEU A 193 13.19 13.57 10.86
N ARG A 194 12.74 14.05 9.70
CA ARG A 194 13.22 13.52 8.42
C ARG A 194 14.55 14.19 8.06
N ASN A 195 15.62 13.41 8.01
CA ASN A 195 16.87 13.87 7.42
C ASN A 195 16.72 14.01 5.90
N ILE A 196 17.02 15.19 5.34
CA ILE A 196 16.94 15.47 3.90
C ILE A 196 18.33 15.62 3.32
N ASP A 197 19.13 16.50 3.91
CA ASP A 197 20.54 16.73 3.60
C ASP A 197 21.24 17.34 4.83
N ASP A 198 22.53 17.63 4.74
CA ASP A 198 23.35 18.16 5.85
C ASP A 198 22.86 19.51 6.40
N THR A 199 21.97 20.19 5.69
CA THR A 199 21.47 21.54 6.00
C THR A 199 19.94 21.65 5.94
N SER A 200 19.22 20.53 5.82
CA SER A 200 17.75 20.51 5.69
C SER A 200 17.11 19.45 6.56
N VAL A 201 16.05 19.85 7.26
CA VAL A 201 15.26 18.97 8.11
C VAL A 201 13.80 19.02 7.68
N GLY A 202 13.20 17.85 7.47
CA GLY A 202 11.77 17.71 7.18
C GLY A 202 10.97 17.46 8.45
N ILE A 203 9.84 18.13 8.58
CA ILE A 203 8.91 17.99 9.70
C ILE A 203 7.52 17.71 9.12
N SER A 204 6.88 16.64 9.58
CA SER A 204 5.49 16.28 9.21
C SER A 204 4.66 16.16 10.48
N PHE A 205 3.54 16.87 10.52
CA PHE A 205 2.56 16.84 11.61
C PHE A 205 1.42 15.87 11.29
N ASP A 206 0.73 15.41 12.33
CA ASP A 206 -0.37 14.47 12.22
C ASP A 206 -1.46 14.72 13.29
N GLU A 207 -2.49 13.86 13.30
CA GLU A 207 -3.64 13.99 14.21
C GLU A 207 -3.25 13.98 15.70
N THR A 208 -2.14 13.32 16.05
CA THR A 208 -1.63 13.20 17.42
C THR A 208 -0.86 14.44 17.86
N SER A 209 -0.43 15.27 16.91
CA SER A 209 0.31 16.50 17.18
C SER A 209 -0.51 17.49 18.03
N ASN A 210 0.17 18.20 18.92
CA ASN A 210 -0.44 19.16 19.83
C ASN A 210 0.48 20.37 20.07
N LEU A 211 0.03 21.35 20.86
CA LEU A 211 0.81 22.55 21.15
C LEU A 211 2.09 22.25 21.94
N ASP A 212 2.11 21.19 22.76
CA ASP A 212 3.30 20.81 23.51
C ASP A 212 4.39 20.24 22.60
N LEU A 213 4.01 19.50 21.55
CA LEU A 213 4.94 19.10 20.49
C LEU A 213 5.57 20.32 19.81
N ILE A 214 4.81 21.38 19.55
CA ILE A 214 5.36 22.63 18.97
C ILE A 214 6.34 23.29 19.93
N LYS A 215 6.03 23.35 21.24
CA LYS A 215 6.97 23.89 22.25
C LYS A 215 8.26 23.06 22.33
N MET A 216 8.16 21.73 22.23
CA MET A 216 9.33 20.85 22.18
C MET A 216 10.15 21.11 20.91
N LEU A 217 9.50 21.26 19.75
CA LEU A 217 10.19 21.64 18.52
C LEU A 217 10.87 23.00 18.67
N PHE A 218 10.23 23.99 19.29
CA PHE A 218 10.86 25.29 19.55
C PHE A 218 12.09 25.14 20.44
N THR A 219 12.06 24.26 21.44
CA THR A 219 13.26 23.93 22.23
C THR A 219 14.37 23.32 21.36
N VAL A 220 14.04 22.39 20.47
CA VAL A 220 14.99 21.75 19.52
C VAL A 220 15.63 22.76 18.57
N PHE A 221 14.86 23.75 18.12
CA PHE A 221 15.30 24.82 17.22
C PHE A 221 15.81 26.06 17.95
N GLU A 222 15.89 26.04 19.30
CA GLU A 222 16.33 27.15 20.15
C GLU A 222 15.52 28.45 19.93
N ILE A 223 14.20 28.29 19.78
CA ILE A 223 13.21 29.34 19.57
C ILE A 223 12.56 29.70 20.91
N ASP A 224 12.55 30.99 21.24
CA ASP A 224 11.83 31.56 22.39
C ASP A 224 10.62 32.36 21.91
N GLU A 225 9.58 31.64 21.50
CA GLU A 225 8.35 32.24 20.98
C GLU A 225 7.10 31.70 21.66
N ASN A 226 6.12 32.58 21.88
CA ASN A 226 4.87 32.21 22.52
C ASN A 226 3.90 31.57 21.51
N VAL A 227 3.69 30.26 21.64
CA VAL A 227 2.78 29.47 20.79
C VAL A 227 1.34 30.03 20.79
N VAL A 228 0.84 30.56 21.90
CA VAL A 228 -0.53 31.12 21.99
C VAL A 228 -0.65 32.41 21.19
N GLU A 229 0.36 33.26 21.22
CA GLU A 229 0.39 34.49 20.41
C GLU A 229 0.52 34.16 18.92
N LEU A 230 1.38 33.21 18.57
CA LEU A 230 1.55 32.75 17.19
C LEU A 230 0.26 32.15 16.62
N ASP A 231 -0.51 31.41 17.42
CA ASP A 231 -1.80 30.86 16.99
C ASP A 231 -2.77 31.96 16.55
N GLN A 232 -2.76 33.12 17.21
CA GLN A 232 -3.65 34.24 16.87
C GLN A 232 -3.28 34.92 15.54
N SER A 233 -2.01 34.87 15.13
CA SER A 233 -1.50 35.62 13.97
C SER A 233 -0.92 34.76 12.85
N CYS A 234 -0.91 33.43 12.98
CA CYS A 234 -0.28 32.56 11.98
C CYS A 234 -0.95 32.67 10.61
N VAL A 235 -0.13 32.71 9.56
CA VAL A 235 -0.61 32.64 8.18
C VAL A 235 -0.70 31.17 7.78
N LEU A 236 -1.87 30.76 7.30
CA LEU A 236 -2.13 29.40 6.89
C LEU A 236 -1.45 29.06 5.55
N GLY A 237 -0.88 27.85 5.45
CA GLY A 237 -0.17 27.39 4.25
C GLY A 237 -1.06 27.03 3.05
N ILE A 238 -2.36 26.81 3.26
CA ILE A 238 -3.35 26.56 2.21
C ILE A 238 -4.12 27.85 2.00
N THR A 239 -3.95 28.47 0.82
CA THR A 239 -4.66 29.69 0.43
C THR A 239 -6.09 29.39 0.00
N GLN A 240 -6.95 30.41 -0.01
CA GLN A 240 -8.35 30.24 -0.44
C GLN A 240 -8.48 29.67 -1.86
N SER A 241 -7.54 29.97 -2.76
CA SER A 241 -7.52 29.45 -4.13
C SER A 241 -7.16 27.96 -4.24
N MET A 242 -6.55 27.38 -3.19
CA MET A 242 -6.21 25.95 -3.12
C MET A 242 -7.31 25.13 -2.43
N ARG A 243 -8.19 25.81 -1.69
CA ARG A 243 -9.19 25.14 -0.86
C ARG A 243 -10.22 24.41 -1.69
N ARG A 244 -10.64 23.27 -1.17
CA ARG A 244 -11.75 22.48 -1.67
C ARG A 244 -13.04 23.29 -1.60
N SER A 245 -13.88 23.18 -2.63
CA SER A 245 -15.19 23.85 -2.69
C SER A 245 -16.36 22.90 -2.94
N ASP A 246 -16.09 21.65 -3.31
CA ASP A 246 -17.11 20.62 -3.56
C ASP A 246 -17.50 19.88 -2.27
N ASP A 247 -18.70 19.30 -2.29
CA ASP A 247 -19.17 18.43 -1.23
C ASP A 247 -18.59 17.02 -1.34
N PHE A 248 -18.40 16.37 -0.18
CA PHE A 248 -17.96 14.98 -0.09
C PHE A 248 -18.61 14.29 1.11
N LEU A 249 -18.61 12.95 1.07
CA LEU A 249 -19.24 12.10 2.09
C LEU A 249 -20.72 12.49 2.35
N THR A 250 -21.45 12.83 1.29
CA THR A 250 -22.86 13.27 1.38
C THR A 250 -23.84 12.12 1.62
N GLN A 251 -23.42 10.87 1.42
CA GLN A 251 -24.27 9.71 1.68
C GLN A 251 -24.59 9.58 3.17
N SER A 252 -25.82 9.19 3.49
CA SER A 252 -26.31 9.13 4.88
C SER A 252 -25.47 8.26 5.83
N THR A 253 -24.71 7.29 5.31
CA THR A 253 -23.80 6.47 6.13
C THR A 253 -22.80 7.33 6.89
N PHE A 254 -22.29 8.41 6.29
CA PHE A 254 -21.27 9.27 6.89
C PHE A 254 -21.82 10.28 7.92
N SER A 255 -23.15 10.37 8.06
CA SER A 255 -23.81 11.24 9.04
C SER A 255 -24.64 10.50 10.09
N LYS A 256 -24.90 9.20 9.91
CA LYS A 256 -25.78 8.40 10.80
C LYS A 256 -25.12 7.76 12.01
N TYR A 257 -23.83 7.44 11.95
CA TYR A 257 -23.17 6.59 12.96
C TYR A 257 -22.10 7.37 13.71
N ARG A 258 -22.52 8.41 14.45
CA ARG A 258 -21.66 9.45 15.02
C ARG A 258 -21.44 9.29 16.53
N THR A 259 -22.18 8.39 17.17
CA THR A 259 -22.02 8.03 18.58
C THR A 259 -21.49 6.61 18.72
N GLU A 260 -20.77 6.34 19.81
CA GLU A 260 -20.11 5.03 20.03
C GLU A 260 -21.10 3.88 19.93
N HIS A 261 -22.29 4.06 20.50
CA HIS A 261 -23.31 3.03 20.51
C HIS A 261 -23.97 2.82 19.13
N GLU A 262 -24.11 3.87 18.32
CA GLU A 262 -24.58 3.73 16.93
C GLU A 262 -23.56 3.02 16.05
N MET A 263 -22.27 3.39 16.17
CA MET A 263 -21.19 2.74 15.44
C MET A 263 -21.05 1.26 15.86
N LEU A 264 -21.08 0.97 17.16
CA LEU A 264 -21.09 -0.41 17.67
C LEU A 264 -22.21 -1.24 17.02
N ARG A 265 -23.44 -0.72 16.99
CA ARG A 265 -24.58 -1.38 16.36
C ARG A 265 -24.43 -1.51 14.84
N TYR A 266 -23.81 -0.53 14.19
CA TYR A 266 -23.53 -0.58 12.75
C TYR A 266 -22.52 -1.67 12.40
N LEU A 267 -21.37 -1.68 13.08
CA LEU A 267 -20.33 -2.71 12.93
C LEU A 267 -20.90 -4.10 13.19
N ARG A 268 -21.64 -4.27 14.30
CA ARG A 268 -22.28 -5.55 14.64
C ARG A 268 -23.25 -6.02 13.55
N ARG A 269 -24.08 -5.13 13.03
CA ARG A 269 -25.06 -5.44 11.97
C ARG A 269 -24.39 -5.86 10.67
N LEU A 270 -23.23 -5.30 10.33
CA LEU A 270 -22.46 -5.72 9.17
C LEU A 270 -21.82 -7.09 9.41
N ALA A 271 -21.16 -7.27 10.56
CA ALA A 271 -20.55 -8.54 10.93
C ALA A 271 -21.57 -9.70 10.96
N ASP A 272 -22.81 -9.44 11.41
CA ASP A 272 -23.84 -10.47 11.46
C ASP A 272 -24.30 -10.99 10.09
N LYS A 273 -24.08 -10.22 9.01
CA LYS A 273 -24.39 -10.61 7.63
C LYS A 273 -23.33 -11.51 7.01
N ASP A 274 -22.14 -11.55 7.59
CA ASP A 274 -20.99 -12.29 7.05
C ASP A 274 -20.83 -13.62 7.80
N LEU A 275 -20.59 -14.69 7.04
CA LEU A 275 -20.27 -16.00 7.58
C LEU A 275 -18.74 -16.08 7.77
N ALA A 276 -18.31 -16.27 9.02
CA ALA A 276 -16.90 -16.30 9.42
C ALA A 276 -16.55 -17.57 10.23
N LEU A 277 -15.26 -17.75 10.53
CA LEU A 277 -14.72 -18.96 11.16
C LEU A 277 -15.16 -19.18 12.62
N ASP A 278 -15.71 -18.15 13.27
CA ASP A 278 -16.34 -18.26 14.59
C ASP A 278 -17.69 -19.00 14.54
N ARG A 279 -18.26 -19.19 13.35
CA ARG A 279 -19.57 -19.84 13.15
C ARG A 279 -19.46 -21.24 12.60
N THR A 280 -18.61 -21.45 11.58
CA THR A 280 -18.52 -22.73 10.87
C THR A 280 -17.23 -22.83 10.06
N MET A 281 -16.93 -24.06 9.63
CA MET A 281 -15.89 -24.32 8.66
C MET A 281 -16.19 -23.61 7.32
N ILE A 282 -15.17 -22.98 6.73
CA ILE A 282 -15.21 -22.39 5.39
C ILE A 282 -14.21 -23.13 4.51
N PRO A 283 -14.60 -24.22 3.82
CA PRO A 283 -13.68 -25.13 3.14
C PRO A 283 -13.27 -24.64 1.74
N LEU A 284 -12.68 -23.44 1.66
CA LEU A 284 -12.18 -22.89 0.40
C LEU A 284 -10.82 -23.51 0.06
N GLY A 285 -10.79 -24.31 -1.00
CA GLY A 285 -9.55 -24.87 -1.56
C GLY A 285 -8.55 -23.76 -1.91
N SER A 286 -7.25 -24.04 -1.73
CA SER A 286 -6.14 -23.09 -1.92
C SER A 286 -6.10 -21.90 -0.93
N CYS A 287 -7.06 -21.78 0.01
CA CYS A 287 -7.09 -20.66 0.98
C CYS A 287 -6.57 -21.03 2.37
N THR A 288 -6.53 -22.31 2.73
CA THR A 288 -6.06 -22.79 4.05
C THR A 288 -6.72 -22.05 5.22
N MET A 289 -8.06 -22.07 5.28
CA MET A 289 -8.87 -21.43 6.32
C MET A 289 -8.73 -22.14 7.68
N LYS A 290 -7.57 -21.97 8.30
CA LYS A 290 -7.19 -22.54 9.61
C LYS A 290 -7.54 -21.59 10.77
N LEU A 291 -7.25 -22.03 11.99
CA LEU A 291 -7.34 -21.20 13.18
C LEU A 291 -6.44 -19.96 13.06
N ASN A 292 -6.99 -18.79 13.39
CA ASN A 292 -6.23 -17.59 13.73
C ASN A 292 -6.29 -17.45 15.25
N ALA A 293 -5.28 -17.94 15.97
CA ALA A 293 -5.40 -18.07 17.42
C ALA A 293 -5.34 -16.70 18.09
N THR A 294 -6.15 -16.48 19.13
CA THR A 294 -6.17 -15.20 19.85
C THR A 294 -4.78 -14.80 20.35
N THR A 295 -3.98 -15.77 20.81
CA THR A 295 -2.60 -15.54 21.26
C THR A 295 -1.68 -15.02 20.16
N GLU A 296 -1.90 -15.43 18.91
CA GLU A 296 -1.16 -14.95 17.74
C GLU A 296 -1.62 -13.56 17.31
N MET A 297 -2.90 -13.24 17.52
CA MET A 297 -3.51 -11.97 17.10
C MET A 297 -3.28 -10.82 18.09
N ILE A 298 -3.13 -11.09 19.38
CA ILE A 298 -2.94 -10.06 20.42
C ILE A 298 -1.78 -9.09 20.12
N PRO A 299 -0.56 -9.55 19.74
CA PRO A 299 0.59 -8.67 19.61
C PRO A 299 0.48 -7.63 18.48
N ILE A 300 -0.35 -7.85 17.46
CA ILE A 300 -0.43 -6.94 16.31
C ILE A 300 -0.96 -5.55 16.67
N THR A 301 -1.56 -5.38 17.86
CA THR A 301 -2.05 -4.10 18.38
C THR A 301 -1.23 -3.57 19.54
N TRP A 302 -0.14 -4.23 19.95
CA TRP A 302 0.76 -3.68 20.95
C TRP A 302 1.45 -2.43 20.41
N PRO A 303 1.58 -1.35 21.20
CA PRO A 303 2.22 -0.12 20.75
C PRO A 303 3.63 -0.33 20.16
N GLU A 304 4.39 -1.27 20.72
CA GLU A 304 5.74 -1.64 20.29
C GLU A 304 5.81 -2.22 18.87
N PHE A 305 4.68 -2.72 18.34
CA PHE A 305 4.53 -3.12 16.93
C PHE A 305 3.72 -2.07 16.14
N ALA A 306 2.55 -1.70 16.65
CA ALA A 306 1.57 -0.88 15.94
C ALA A 306 2.01 0.58 15.73
N ASN A 307 2.79 1.16 16.64
CA ASN A 307 3.11 2.59 16.66
C ASN A 307 4.55 2.91 16.23
N ILE A 308 5.22 1.98 15.55
CA ILE A 308 6.55 2.21 14.99
C ILE A 308 6.41 2.77 13.57
N HIS A 309 7.09 3.89 13.29
CA HIS A 309 7.19 4.43 11.94
C HIS A 309 8.13 3.54 11.10
N PRO A 310 7.81 3.19 9.85
CA PRO A 310 8.62 2.29 9.02
C PRO A 310 10.06 2.74 8.77
N PHE A 311 10.31 4.04 8.85
CA PHE A 311 11.64 4.64 8.69
C PHE A 311 12.26 5.08 10.02
N ALA A 312 11.83 4.50 11.14
CA ALA A 312 12.46 4.72 12.44
C ALA A 312 13.94 4.27 12.40
N PRO A 313 14.84 4.93 13.16
CA PRO A 313 16.22 4.52 13.29
C PRO A 313 16.39 3.06 13.73
N ALA A 314 17.49 2.42 13.31
CA ALA A 314 17.78 1.03 13.64
C ALA A 314 17.75 0.75 15.16
N ALA A 315 18.15 1.72 15.98
CA ALA A 315 18.15 1.62 17.44
C ALA A 315 16.73 1.44 18.03
N ASP A 316 15.70 1.99 17.38
CA ASP A 316 14.31 1.95 17.85
C ASP A 316 13.57 0.68 17.38
N ILE A 317 14.20 -0.11 16.50
CA ILE A 317 13.60 -1.30 15.87
C ILE A 317 14.39 -2.59 16.16
N ALA A 318 15.17 -2.62 17.23
CA ALA A 318 15.93 -3.81 17.62
C ALA A 318 15.03 -5.05 17.82
N GLY A 319 13.85 -4.88 18.43
CA GLY A 319 12.86 -5.95 18.58
C GLY A 319 12.30 -6.46 17.24
N TYR A 320 12.03 -5.56 16.29
CA TYR A 320 11.65 -5.92 14.92
C TYR A 320 12.76 -6.69 14.21
N THR A 321 14.01 -6.26 14.40
CA THR A 321 15.18 -6.92 13.79
C THR A 321 15.33 -8.33 14.31
N GLN A 322 15.18 -8.54 15.62
CA GLN A 322 15.17 -9.87 16.21
C GLN A 322 14.04 -10.73 15.64
N LEU A 323 12.80 -10.21 15.62
CA LEU A 323 11.63 -10.92 15.06
C LEU A 323 11.86 -11.35 13.61
N VAL A 324 12.38 -10.44 12.77
CA VAL A 324 12.67 -10.72 11.36
C VAL A 324 13.72 -11.83 11.22
N ASN A 325 14.78 -11.79 12.02
CA ASN A 325 15.85 -12.79 11.98
C ASN A 325 15.37 -14.16 12.42
N GLU A 326 14.64 -14.24 13.53
CA GLU A 326 14.09 -15.49 14.05
C GLU A 326 13.07 -16.10 13.09
N LEU A 327 12.15 -15.29 12.57
CA LEU A 327 11.17 -15.75 11.58
C LEU A 327 11.84 -16.23 10.29
N SER A 328 12.85 -15.50 9.81
CA SER A 328 13.60 -15.91 8.62
C SER A 328 14.32 -17.23 8.85
N ALA A 329 14.95 -17.44 10.01
CA ALA A 329 15.60 -18.71 10.35
C ALA A 329 14.61 -19.88 10.39
N MET A 330 13.43 -19.69 11.00
CA MET A 330 12.38 -20.72 11.00
C MET A 330 11.88 -21.04 9.59
N LEU A 331 11.71 -20.04 8.73
CA LEU A 331 11.26 -20.24 7.35
C LEU A 331 12.34 -20.91 6.48
N ILE A 332 13.62 -20.59 6.70
CA ILE A 332 14.76 -21.28 6.07
C ILE A 332 14.72 -22.77 6.40
N GLU A 333 14.59 -23.13 7.68
CA GLU A 333 14.52 -24.53 8.10
C GLU A 333 13.31 -25.27 7.48
N ILE A 334 12.14 -24.62 7.42
CA ILE A 334 10.93 -25.23 6.84
C ILE A 334 11.05 -25.44 5.32
N THR A 335 11.72 -24.54 4.61
CA THR A 335 11.72 -24.51 3.14
C THR A 335 12.97 -25.09 2.49
N GLY A 336 14.09 -25.16 3.23
CA GLY A 336 15.39 -25.55 2.70
C GLY A 336 16.06 -24.50 1.82
N TYR A 337 15.58 -23.25 1.79
CA TYR A 337 16.24 -22.14 1.09
C TYR A 337 17.38 -21.53 1.90
N ASP A 338 18.38 -20.95 1.23
CA ASP A 338 19.51 -20.29 1.91
C ASP A 338 19.16 -18.93 2.52
N ALA A 339 18.13 -18.25 2.02
CA ALA A 339 17.75 -16.91 2.45
C ALA A 339 16.25 -16.63 2.24
N ILE A 340 15.70 -15.73 3.06
CA ILE A 340 14.30 -15.28 3.00
C ILE A 340 14.24 -13.76 2.92
N SER A 341 13.34 -13.25 2.08
CA SER A 341 12.95 -11.84 2.06
C SER A 341 11.50 -11.71 2.54
N LEU A 342 11.29 -10.90 3.58
CA LEU A 342 9.95 -10.61 4.13
C LEU A 342 9.30 -9.36 3.51
N GLN A 343 9.91 -8.76 2.49
CA GLN A 343 9.39 -7.56 1.84
C GLN A 343 8.08 -7.78 1.04
N PRO A 344 7.90 -8.88 0.30
CA PRO A 344 6.68 -9.09 -0.47
C PRO A 344 5.45 -9.24 0.43
N ASN A 345 4.53 -8.28 0.35
CA ASN A 345 3.36 -8.18 1.23
C ASN A 345 2.12 -8.98 0.77
N ALA A 346 2.27 -9.83 -0.24
CA ALA A 346 1.26 -10.75 -0.74
C ALA A 346 1.92 -11.90 -1.52
N GLY A 347 1.26 -13.05 -1.64
CA GLY A 347 1.77 -14.18 -2.43
C GLY A 347 2.10 -13.81 -3.88
N SER A 348 1.24 -13.04 -4.54
CA SER A 348 1.49 -12.54 -5.91
C SER A 348 2.70 -11.60 -6.00
N GLN A 349 2.98 -10.83 -4.95
CA GLN A 349 4.20 -10.02 -4.87
C GLN A 349 5.44 -10.88 -4.65
N GLY A 350 5.32 -11.99 -3.92
CA GLY A 350 6.39 -12.98 -3.75
C GLY A 350 6.74 -13.65 -5.08
N GLU A 351 5.74 -14.05 -5.87
CA GLU A 351 5.94 -14.55 -7.23
C GLU A 351 6.67 -13.53 -8.12
N LEU A 352 6.21 -12.27 -8.15
CA LEU A 352 6.83 -11.20 -8.92
C LEU A 352 8.28 -10.96 -8.48
N ALA A 353 8.54 -10.86 -7.17
CA ALA A 353 9.88 -10.65 -6.63
C ALA A 353 10.82 -11.81 -6.98
N GLY A 354 10.35 -13.07 -6.87
CA GLY A 354 11.10 -14.26 -7.24
C GLY A 354 11.47 -14.27 -8.73
N LEU A 355 10.52 -13.96 -9.62
CA LEU A 355 10.78 -13.89 -11.06
C LEU A 355 11.72 -12.74 -11.43
N LEU A 356 11.63 -11.59 -10.75
CA LEU A 356 12.58 -10.49 -10.92
C LEU A 356 13.99 -10.88 -10.46
N ALA A 357 14.11 -11.64 -9.36
CA ALA A 357 15.39 -12.18 -8.89
C ALA A 357 15.99 -13.18 -9.89
N ILE A 358 15.19 -14.12 -10.42
CA ILE A 358 15.61 -15.06 -11.49
C ILE A 358 16.09 -14.28 -12.73
N ARG A 359 15.34 -13.26 -13.15
CA ARG A 359 15.72 -12.42 -14.29
C ARG A 359 17.03 -11.67 -14.04
N ALA A 360 17.25 -11.18 -12.82
CA ALA A 360 18.51 -10.54 -12.44
C ALA A 360 19.68 -11.53 -12.45
N TYR A 361 19.45 -12.77 -11.99
CA TYR A 361 20.44 -13.85 -12.01
C TYR A 361 20.83 -14.30 -13.43
N HIS A 362 19.89 -14.37 -14.37
CA HIS A 362 20.24 -14.59 -15.78
C HIS A 362 21.06 -13.43 -16.35
N ARG A 363 20.68 -12.20 -16.07
CA ARG A 363 21.40 -11.00 -16.53
C ARG A 363 22.81 -10.88 -15.96
N SER A 364 23.05 -11.27 -14.71
CA SER A 364 24.39 -11.23 -14.11
C SER A 364 25.37 -12.20 -14.80
N ARG A 365 24.84 -13.22 -15.49
CA ARG A 365 25.59 -14.18 -16.30
C ARG A 365 25.60 -13.83 -17.80
N ASN A 366 25.13 -12.63 -18.16
CA ASN A 366 24.95 -12.16 -19.53
C ASN A 366 23.89 -12.91 -20.37
N ASP A 367 23.02 -13.69 -19.75
CA ASP A 367 21.93 -14.41 -20.41
C ASP A 367 20.67 -13.53 -20.55
N THR A 368 20.79 -12.38 -21.22
CA THR A 368 19.67 -11.42 -21.33
C THR A 368 18.51 -11.92 -22.19
N GLN A 369 18.76 -12.92 -23.04
CA GLN A 369 17.78 -13.56 -23.92
C GLN A 369 16.83 -14.52 -23.18
N ARG A 370 17.14 -14.92 -21.95
CA ARG A 370 16.32 -15.82 -21.14
C ARG A 370 15.11 -15.09 -20.59
N VAL A 371 13.98 -15.23 -21.29
CA VAL A 371 12.72 -14.56 -20.96
C VAL A 371 11.49 -15.47 -21.02
N ILE A 372 11.62 -16.75 -21.37
CA ILE A 372 10.49 -17.68 -21.40
C ILE A 372 10.25 -18.26 -20.00
N CYS A 373 9.02 -18.11 -19.51
CA CYS A 373 8.55 -18.72 -18.28
C CYS A 373 7.53 -19.81 -18.61
N LEU A 374 7.86 -21.06 -18.29
CA LEU A 374 6.95 -22.19 -18.44
C LEU A 374 5.98 -22.23 -17.27
N ILE A 375 4.69 -22.46 -17.54
CA ILE A 375 3.65 -22.49 -16.51
C ILE A 375 2.66 -23.62 -16.83
N PRO A 376 2.47 -24.62 -15.94
CA PRO A 376 1.45 -25.64 -16.10
C PRO A 376 0.05 -25.05 -16.21
N SER A 377 -0.81 -25.65 -17.04
CA SER A 377 -2.19 -25.21 -17.22
C SER A 377 -3.01 -25.18 -15.92
N SER A 378 -2.66 -26.05 -14.96
CA SER A 378 -3.24 -26.14 -13.61
C SER A 378 -2.83 -25.00 -12.67
N ALA A 379 -1.77 -24.24 -12.98
CA ALA A 379 -1.26 -23.20 -12.09
C ALA A 379 -2.30 -22.11 -11.79
N HIS A 380 -2.16 -21.48 -10.62
CA HIS A 380 -3.01 -20.37 -10.23
C HIS A 380 -2.86 -19.18 -11.21
N GLY A 381 -3.91 -18.37 -11.36
CA GLY A 381 -3.92 -17.28 -12.33
C GLY A 381 -2.88 -16.18 -12.05
N THR A 382 -2.43 -16.06 -10.80
CA THR A 382 -1.37 -15.14 -10.37
C THR A 382 -0.05 -15.45 -11.05
N ASN A 383 0.31 -16.73 -11.21
CA ASN A 383 1.60 -17.13 -11.79
C ASN A 383 1.83 -16.48 -13.16
N ALA A 384 0.84 -16.61 -14.04
CA ALA A 384 0.92 -16.09 -15.41
C ALA A 384 0.91 -14.56 -15.45
N ALA A 385 0.09 -13.93 -14.60
CA ALA A 385 0.07 -12.46 -14.47
C ALA A 385 1.41 -11.92 -13.93
N SER A 386 1.99 -12.57 -12.92
CA SER A 386 3.28 -12.23 -12.31
C SER A 386 4.42 -12.36 -13.32
N ALA A 387 4.42 -13.40 -14.15
CA ALA A 387 5.42 -13.59 -15.21
C ALA A 387 5.37 -12.50 -16.28
N VAL A 388 4.18 -12.13 -16.75
CA VAL A 388 4.03 -11.00 -17.69
C VAL A 388 4.50 -9.68 -17.04
N MET A 389 4.12 -9.43 -15.79
CA MET A 389 4.57 -8.24 -15.04
C MET A 389 6.09 -8.21 -14.84
N ALA A 390 6.74 -9.37 -14.68
CA ALA A 390 8.19 -9.48 -14.62
C ALA A 390 8.88 -9.29 -15.99
N GLY A 391 8.11 -9.12 -17.06
CA GLY A 391 8.60 -8.95 -18.43
C GLY A 391 9.02 -10.28 -19.10
N MET A 392 8.42 -11.39 -18.70
CA MET A 392 8.64 -12.72 -19.29
C MET A 392 7.52 -13.09 -20.28
N THR A 393 7.87 -13.96 -21.23
CA THR A 393 6.91 -14.58 -22.16
C THR A 393 6.40 -15.87 -21.54
N VAL A 394 5.10 -15.95 -21.30
CA VAL A 394 4.45 -17.15 -20.74
C VAL A 394 4.25 -18.19 -21.82
N VAL A 395 4.69 -19.43 -21.56
CA VAL A 395 4.39 -20.60 -22.37
C VAL A 395 3.70 -21.65 -21.49
N VAL A 396 2.49 -22.05 -21.89
CA VAL A 396 1.70 -23.02 -21.14
C VAL A 396 2.22 -24.43 -21.38
N VAL A 397 2.37 -25.19 -20.30
CA VAL A 397 2.67 -26.62 -20.31
C VAL A 397 1.39 -27.40 -20.01
N ALA A 398 1.13 -28.45 -20.78
CA ALA A 398 -0.03 -29.31 -20.59
C ALA A 398 0.01 -30.08 -19.26
N CYS A 399 -1.17 -30.50 -18.81
CA CYS A 399 -1.31 -31.47 -17.74
C CYS A 399 -1.92 -32.76 -18.31
N ASP A 400 -1.56 -33.91 -17.74
CA ASP A 400 -2.13 -35.20 -18.13
C ASP A 400 -3.58 -35.37 -17.62
N ASP A 401 -4.25 -36.44 -18.03
CA ASP A 401 -5.63 -36.75 -17.61
C ASP A 401 -5.78 -36.98 -16.09
N LYS A 402 -4.67 -37.15 -15.37
CA LYS A 402 -4.61 -37.32 -13.92
C LYS A 402 -4.26 -36.01 -13.20
N GLY A 403 -4.08 -34.92 -13.93
CA GLY A 403 -3.82 -33.59 -13.41
C GLY A 403 -2.36 -33.34 -13.00
N ASN A 404 -1.41 -34.19 -13.41
CA ASN A 404 0.04 -33.97 -13.25
C ASN A 404 0.60 -33.13 -14.41
N VAL A 405 1.80 -32.58 -14.26
CA VAL A 405 2.51 -31.95 -15.38
C VAL A 405 2.83 -33.00 -16.45
N ASP A 406 2.48 -32.72 -17.71
CA ASP A 406 2.87 -33.56 -18.83
C ASP A 406 4.38 -33.39 -19.12
N LEU A 407 5.17 -34.40 -18.74
CA LEU A 407 6.62 -34.40 -18.94
C LEU A 407 7.03 -34.38 -20.41
N ILE A 408 6.24 -34.97 -21.31
CA ILE A 408 6.54 -35.00 -22.74
C ILE A 408 6.34 -33.60 -23.32
N ASP A 409 5.24 -32.94 -22.97
CA ASP A 409 5.03 -31.55 -23.38
C ASP A 409 6.06 -30.63 -22.73
N LEU A 410 6.39 -30.80 -21.44
CA LEU A 410 7.42 -30.02 -20.75
C LEU A 410 8.78 -30.13 -21.46
N GLN A 411 9.24 -31.35 -21.77
CA GLN A 411 10.45 -31.61 -22.54
C GLN A 411 10.41 -30.87 -23.88
N THR A 412 9.30 -30.99 -24.61
CA THR A 412 9.10 -30.34 -25.90
C THR A 412 9.17 -28.81 -25.77
N LYS A 413 8.56 -28.22 -24.73
CA LYS A 413 8.62 -26.76 -24.49
C LYS A 413 10.01 -26.30 -24.10
N CYS A 414 10.75 -27.08 -23.31
CA CYS A 414 12.15 -26.79 -22.99
C CYS A 414 13.02 -26.77 -24.24
N GLU A 415 12.88 -27.76 -25.11
CA GLU A 415 13.61 -27.84 -26.40
C GLU A 415 13.29 -26.66 -27.32
N LEU A 416 12.00 -26.29 -27.42
CA LEU A 416 11.57 -25.13 -28.22
C LEU A 416 12.02 -23.79 -27.62
N ALA A 417 12.04 -23.67 -26.29
CA ALA A 417 12.54 -22.48 -25.62
C ALA A 417 14.06 -22.33 -25.75
N SER A 418 14.80 -23.46 -25.78
CA SER A 418 16.25 -23.51 -25.97
C SER A 418 16.98 -22.54 -25.03
N ASN A 419 17.90 -21.73 -25.55
CA ASN A 419 18.66 -20.74 -24.79
C ASN A 419 17.85 -19.53 -24.27
N LYS A 420 16.52 -19.50 -24.49
CA LYS A 420 15.61 -18.45 -24.00
C LYS A 420 14.82 -18.87 -22.77
N LEU A 421 14.93 -20.12 -22.32
CA LEU A 421 14.27 -20.61 -21.11
C LEU A 421 14.81 -19.87 -19.88
N ALA A 422 13.91 -19.29 -19.09
CA ALA A 422 14.24 -18.47 -17.92
C ALA A 422 13.77 -19.05 -16.59
N ALA A 423 12.60 -19.72 -16.58
CA ALA A 423 12.02 -20.28 -15.37
C ALA A 423 10.92 -21.29 -15.71
N LEU A 424 10.60 -22.13 -14.74
CA LEU A 424 9.34 -22.86 -14.63
C LEU A 424 8.67 -22.46 -13.31
N MET A 425 7.38 -22.16 -13.34
CA MET A 425 6.58 -21.97 -12.12
C MET A 425 5.72 -23.20 -11.85
N ILE A 426 6.00 -23.91 -10.77
CA ILE A 426 5.18 -25.05 -10.32
C ILE A 426 4.55 -24.79 -8.95
N THR A 427 3.44 -25.48 -8.67
CA THR A 427 2.81 -25.54 -7.36
C THR A 427 2.93 -26.97 -6.84
N TYR A 428 3.44 -27.15 -5.62
CA TYR A 428 3.61 -28.48 -5.02
C TYR A 428 3.06 -28.51 -3.58
N PRO A 429 2.09 -29.39 -3.25
CA PRO A 429 1.31 -30.23 -4.18
C PRO A 429 0.55 -29.38 -5.21
N SER A 430 0.12 -29.99 -6.30
CA SER A 430 -0.56 -29.26 -7.39
C SER A 430 -1.85 -28.60 -6.91
N THR A 431 -2.40 -27.68 -7.70
CA THR A 431 -3.70 -27.04 -7.40
C THR A 431 -4.88 -28.02 -7.38
N HIS A 432 -4.69 -29.25 -7.87
CA HIS A 432 -5.62 -30.36 -7.73
C HIS A 432 -5.53 -31.07 -6.36
N GLY A 433 -4.56 -30.69 -5.51
CA GLY A 433 -4.33 -31.31 -4.21
C GLY A 433 -3.57 -32.64 -4.28
N VAL A 434 -2.81 -32.88 -5.35
CA VAL A 434 -2.09 -34.14 -5.59
C VAL A 434 -0.57 -33.91 -5.53
N PHE A 435 0.14 -34.82 -4.88
CA PHE A 435 1.61 -34.85 -4.87
C PHE A 435 2.14 -35.52 -6.14
N GLU A 436 2.86 -34.74 -6.96
CA GLU A 436 3.51 -35.27 -8.15
C GLU A 436 4.74 -36.11 -7.78
N GLN A 437 4.80 -37.35 -8.27
CA GLN A 437 5.89 -38.29 -7.96
C GLN A 437 7.22 -37.91 -8.63
N LYS A 438 7.18 -37.11 -9.69
CA LYS A 438 8.32 -36.78 -10.55
C LYS A 438 8.76 -35.32 -10.45
N VAL A 439 8.49 -34.65 -9.31
CA VAL A 439 8.84 -33.24 -9.13
C VAL A 439 10.35 -32.98 -9.26
N THR A 440 11.19 -33.92 -8.82
CA THR A 440 12.64 -33.83 -8.98
C THR A 440 13.04 -33.88 -10.46
N ASP A 441 12.48 -34.82 -11.23
CA ASP A 441 12.72 -34.94 -12.67
C ASP A 441 12.32 -33.65 -13.42
N ILE A 442 11.21 -33.01 -13.02
CA ILE A 442 10.75 -31.72 -13.57
C ILE A 442 11.81 -30.63 -13.36
N CYS A 443 12.33 -30.51 -12.13
CA CYS A 443 13.34 -29.50 -11.79
C CYS A 443 14.67 -29.77 -12.53
N GLU A 444 15.15 -31.01 -12.53
CA GLU A 444 16.37 -31.41 -13.24
C GLU A 444 16.28 -31.13 -14.73
N LEU A 445 15.13 -31.40 -15.34
CA LEU A 445 14.88 -31.10 -16.75
C LEU A 445 15.02 -29.60 -17.03
N VAL A 446 14.37 -28.73 -16.26
CA VAL A 446 14.47 -27.26 -16.47
C VAL A 446 15.91 -26.77 -16.28
N HIS A 447 16.59 -27.23 -15.23
CA HIS A 447 18.00 -26.89 -14.98
C HIS A 447 18.92 -27.34 -16.13
N SER A 448 18.66 -28.48 -16.76
CA SER A 448 19.47 -28.97 -17.90
C SER A 448 19.41 -28.05 -19.13
N PHE A 449 18.35 -27.24 -19.26
CA PHE A 449 18.21 -26.20 -20.30
C PHE A 449 18.65 -24.80 -19.83
N GLY A 450 19.19 -24.71 -18.61
CA GLY A 450 19.69 -23.47 -17.99
C GLY A 450 18.59 -22.50 -17.54
N GLY A 451 17.37 -23.01 -17.37
CA GLY A 451 16.23 -22.28 -16.82
C GLY A 451 16.27 -22.11 -15.31
#